data_AF-A0AAV4EVF9-F1
#
_entry.id   AF-A0AAV4EVF9-F1
#
_cell.length_a   1.000
_cell.length_b   1.000
_cell.length_c   1.000
_cell.angle_alpha   90.00
_cell.angle_beta   90.00
_cell.angle_gamma   90.00
#
_symmetry.space_group_name_H-M   'P 1'
#
loop_
_entity.id
_entity.type
_entity.pdbx_description
1 polymer ?
#
loop_
_entity_poly.entity_id
_entity_poly.type
_entity_poly.pdbx_seq_one_letter_code
_entity_poly.pdbx_strand_id
1 'polypeptide(L)'
;MISTKKSGEVSVGTTAHSRHNRVPDPVISELSTKQRDLRLRRQNTQIEEKRSDLKKERNVILHQIRKQVNERRNKELEEKVESINNANDDHAMFKAVKLLNQKQYENPKVEDNSGKLVINPNDVLTIVAEYFKSKFQNVSIENIDAFQGPPKALDKPITAGEVGKSLDRLKNSRASGQDGISAELLKYGTKALDEQLAIIFNDTFEKHQDPNINVGELIAIPKPGKPKGPPKNLRPITLLNTIRKALSIITLHRIGPQVEKYLSPSQSGFRPHRSGKFLGRPITTLPSVLNKDLSRLPTGELRLKTNEDLDHLRSIAQDTTVERAHHENPRSSRGAQVGGLGRGRR
;
A
#
# COMPACT_ATOMS: atom_id res chain seq x y z
N MET A 1 8.58 17.63 -10.96
CA MET A 1 8.15 17.27 -12.33
C MET A 1 7.79 15.79 -12.39
N ILE A 2 6.59 15.44 -12.86
CA ILE A 2 6.21 14.05 -13.11
C ILE A 2 6.74 13.68 -14.50
N SER A 3 7.71 12.77 -14.59
CA SER A 3 8.25 12.30 -15.87
C SER A 3 7.30 11.29 -16.50
N THR A 4 6.28 11.78 -17.20
CA THR A 4 5.14 10.95 -17.66
C THR A 4 5.49 9.93 -18.73
N LYS A 5 6.56 10.12 -19.51
CA LYS A 5 6.94 9.21 -20.61
C LYS A 5 7.57 7.91 -20.12
N LYS A 6 8.59 7.96 -19.26
CA LYS A 6 9.25 6.74 -18.71
C LYS A 6 8.34 5.95 -17.76
N SER A 7 7.50 6.65 -16.99
CA SER A 7 6.54 6.01 -16.07
C SER A 7 5.44 5.21 -16.76
N GLY A 8 5.12 5.62 -17.98
CA GLY A 8 4.19 4.89 -18.80
C GLY A 8 4.68 3.48 -19.13
N GLU A 9 5.96 3.37 -19.44
CA GLU A 9 6.54 2.16 -19.97
C GLU A 9 6.40 0.95 -19.02
N VAL A 10 6.42 1.20 -17.72
CA VAL A 10 6.20 0.19 -16.67
C VAL A 10 4.71 -0.03 -16.40
N SER A 11 3.90 1.03 -16.38
CA SER A 11 2.45 0.93 -16.08
C SER A 11 1.63 0.25 -17.19
N VAL A 12 2.07 0.36 -18.44
CA VAL A 12 1.38 -0.17 -19.63
C VAL A 12 2.17 -1.30 -20.31
N GLY A 13 3.34 -1.63 -19.76
CA GLY A 13 4.11 -2.82 -20.10
C GLY A 13 4.83 -2.73 -21.45
N THR A 14 5.44 -1.58 -21.77
CA THR A 14 6.32 -1.44 -22.94
C THR A 14 7.75 -1.88 -22.64
N THR A 15 8.17 -1.96 -21.37
CA THR A 15 9.13 -3.01 -21.04
C THR A 15 8.40 -4.31 -21.31
N ALA A 16 8.88 -5.08 -22.28
CA ALA A 16 8.49 -6.49 -22.38
C ALA A 16 8.49 -6.96 -20.94
N HIS A 17 7.33 -7.38 -20.42
CA HIS A 17 7.31 -7.99 -19.12
C HIS A 17 8.32 -9.13 -19.26
N SER A 18 9.55 -8.91 -18.79
CA SER A 18 10.36 -9.98 -18.28
C SER A 18 9.41 -10.54 -17.26
N ARG A 19 8.72 -11.62 -17.65
CA ARG A 19 7.66 -12.22 -16.87
C ARG A 19 8.32 -12.38 -15.52
N HIS A 20 8.01 -11.52 -14.55
CA HIS A 20 8.87 -11.34 -13.36
C HIS A 20 8.73 -12.52 -12.39
N ASN A 21 8.33 -13.68 -12.92
CA ASN A 21 8.30 -15.01 -12.29
C ASN A 21 8.71 -16.14 -13.25
N ARG A 22 9.25 -15.85 -14.44
CA ARG A 22 10.07 -16.83 -15.14
C ARG A 22 11.50 -16.39 -14.94
N VAL A 23 12.12 -16.83 -13.84
CA VAL A 23 13.47 -17.37 -13.98
C VAL A 23 13.36 -18.24 -15.24
N PRO A 24 14.04 -17.88 -16.37
CA PRO A 24 13.99 -18.70 -17.55
C PRO A 24 14.54 -20.02 -17.07
N ASP A 25 13.65 -21.00 -16.96
CA ASP A 25 14.04 -22.33 -16.57
C ASP A 25 15.07 -22.75 -17.62
N PRO A 26 16.34 -22.94 -17.21
CA PRO A 26 17.42 -23.13 -18.15
C PRO A 26 17.11 -24.32 -19.06
N VAL A 27 16.39 -25.32 -18.54
CA VAL A 27 15.97 -26.51 -19.27
C VAL A 27 14.87 -26.20 -20.28
N ILE A 28 13.82 -25.45 -19.90
CA ILE A 28 12.77 -25.03 -20.84
C ILE A 28 13.32 -24.10 -21.92
N SER A 29 14.26 -23.21 -21.56
CA SER A 29 14.92 -22.31 -22.50
C SER A 29 15.72 -23.10 -23.55
N GLU A 30 16.53 -24.05 -23.10
CA GLU A 30 17.32 -24.93 -23.98
C GLU A 30 16.44 -25.83 -24.87
N LEU A 31 15.36 -26.39 -24.32
CA LEU A 31 14.40 -27.15 -25.12
C LEU A 31 13.68 -26.26 -26.15
N SER A 32 13.39 -25.00 -25.80
CA SER A 32 12.77 -24.04 -26.71
C SER A 32 13.71 -23.60 -27.83
N THR A 33 15.02 -23.48 -27.58
CA THR A 33 16.01 -23.19 -28.64
C THR A 33 16.16 -24.40 -29.57
N LYS A 34 16.30 -25.61 -29.02
CA LYS A 34 16.32 -26.88 -29.79
C LYS A 34 15.06 -27.04 -30.65
N GLN A 35 13.88 -26.72 -30.11
CA GLN A 35 12.61 -26.77 -30.85
C GLN A 35 12.57 -25.78 -32.02
N ARG A 36 13.13 -24.57 -31.84
CA ARG A 36 13.23 -23.54 -32.86
C ARG A 36 14.18 -23.95 -33.98
N ASP A 37 15.33 -24.53 -33.63
CA ASP A 37 16.32 -25.01 -34.60
C ASP A 37 15.77 -26.15 -35.47
N LEU A 38 15.07 -27.11 -34.86
CA LEU A 38 14.42 -28.20 -35.62
C LEU A 38 13.32 -27.67 -36.55
N ARG A 39 12.60 -26.62 -36.14
CA ARG A 39 11.60 -25.95 -36.99
C ARG A 39 12.25 -25.29 -38.20
N LEU A 40 13.38 -24.61 -38.01
CA LEU A 40 14.14 -23.96 -39.08
C LEU A 40 14.75 -25.01 -40.03
N ARG A 41 15.39 -26.05 -39.50
CA ARG A 41 15.94 -27.17 -40.30
C ARG A 41 14.87 -27.81 -41.18
N ARG A 42 13.67 -28.03 -40.65
CA ARG A 42 12.54 -28.59 -41.43
C ARG A 42 12.05 -27.64 -42.54
N GLN A 43 12.11 -26.33 -42.32
CA GLN A 43 11.72 -25.34 -43.35
C GLN A 43 12.75 -25.29 -44.50
N ASN A 44 14.02 -25.52 -44.18
CA ASN A 44 15.12 -25.48 -45.16
C ASN A 44 15.40 -26.84 -45.84
N THR A 45 14.70 -27.91 -45.44
CA THR A 45 14.88 -29.26 -46.00
C THR A 45 13.83 -29.53 -47.07
N GLN A 46 14.25 -29.93 -48.28
CA GLN A 46 13.35 -30.26 -49.40
C GLN A 46 12.98 -31.76 -49.49
N ILE A 47 13.68 -32.64 -48.77
CA ILE A 47 13.46 -34.10 -48.78
C ILE A 47 12.36 -34.47 -47.77
N GLU A 48 11.26 -35.07 -48.24
CA GLU A 48 10.08 -35.39 -47.42
C GLU A 48 10.35 -36.34 -46.25
N GLU A 49 11.15 -37.40 -46.44
CA GLU A 49 11.49 -38.33 -45.34
C GLU A 49 12.22 -37.62 -44.20
N LYS A 50 13.24 -36.80 -44.54
CA LYS A 50 13.98 -35.99 -43.55
C LYS A 50 13.08 -34.95 -42.86
N ARG A 51 12.08 -34.39 -43.56
CA ARG A 51 11.08 -33.49 -42.96
C ARG A 51 10.18 -34.22 -41.97
N SER A 52 9.82 -35.47 -42.25
CA SER A 52 9.02 -36.32 -41.37
C SER A 52 9.76 -36.64 -40.08
N ASP A 53 11.05 -36.97 -40.16
CA ASP A 53 11.85 -37.28 -38.97
C ASP A 53 12.13 -36.04 -38.10
N LEU A 54 12.46 -34.90 -38.72
CA LEU A 54 12.56 -33.61 -38.01
C LEU A 54 11.24 -33.20 -37.33
N LYS A 55 10.10 -33.57 -37.92
CA LYS A 55 8.77 -33.34 -37.32
C LYS A 55 8.57 -34.23 -36.09
N LYS A 56 8.99 -35.49 -36.12
CA LYS A 56 8.92 -36.42 -34.98
C LYS A 56 9.80 -35.92 -33.83
N GLU A 57 11.07 -35.59 -34.10
CA GLU A 57 12.00 -35.05 -33.10
C GLU A 57 11.49 -33.76 -32.45
N ARG A 58 10.97 -32.82 -33.27
CA ARG A 58 10.35 -31.59 -32.76
C ARG A 58 9.14 -31.88 -31.86
N ASN A 59 8.32 -32.89 -32.19
CA ASN A 59 7.16 -33.25 -31.39
C ASN A 59 7.57 -33.84 -30.02
N VAL A 60 8.64 -34.63 -29.98
CA VAL A 60 9.21 -35.14 -28.72
C VAL A 60 9.64 -33.98 -27.82
N ILE A 61 10.39 -33.01 -28.37
CA ILE A 61 10.83 -31.83 -27.61
C ILE A 61 9.62 -30.98 -27.18
N LEU A 62 8.61 -30.82 -28.04
CA LEU A 62 7.38 -30.11 -27.67
C LEU A 62 6.65 -30.80 -26.51
N HIS A 63 6.61 -32.13 -26.50
CA HIS A 63 6.02 -32.90 -25.41
C HIS A 63 6.81 -32.73 -24.11
N GLN A 64 8.15 -32.76 -24.17
CA GLN A 64 9.03 -32.49 -23.02
C GLN A 64 8.81 -31.09 -22.44
N ILE A 65 8.71 -30.05 -23.30
CA ILE A 65 8.40 -28.69 -22.86
C ILE A 65 7.05 -28.65 -22.14
N ARG A 66 6.00 -29.28 -22.71
CA ARG A 66 4.67 -29.33 -22.09
C ARG A 66 4.70 -30.04 -20.73
N LYS A 67 5.43 -31.14 -20.63
CA LYS A 67 5.61 -31.90 -19.40
C LYS A 67 6.25 -31.03 -18.31
N GLN A 68 7.38 -30.39 -18.60
CA GLN A 68 8.06 -29.52 -17.63
C GLN A 68 7.23 -28.30 -17.21
N VAL A 69 6.51 -27.69 -18.16
CA VAL A 69 5.61 -26.57 -17.84
C VAL A 69 4.49 -27.03 -16.89
N ASN A 70 3.94 -28.22 -17.09
CA ASN A 70 2.91 -28.78 -16.22
C ASN A 70 3.46 -29.17 -14.84
N GLU A 71 4.62 -29.84 -14.77
CA GLU A 71 5.26 -30.21 -13.51
C GLU A 71 5.57 -28.98 -12.66
N ARG A 72 6.11 -27.92 -13.27
CA ARG A 72 6.34 -26.64 -12.59
C ARG A 72 5.05 -26.01 -12.09
N ARG A 73 4.01 -26.01 -12.92
CA ARG A 73 2.69 -25.49 -12.53
C ARG A 73 2.13 -26.26 -11.34
N ASN A 74 2.29 -27.58 -11.32
CA ASN A 74 1.85 -28.43 -10.21
C ASN A 74 2.65 -28.13 -8.95
N LYS A 75 3.98 -28.02 -9.05
CA LYS A 75 4.84 -27.64 -7.92
C LYS A 75 4.46 -26.28 -7.33
N GLU A 76 4.22 -25.27 -8.18
CA GLU A 76 3.75 -23.95 -7.74
C GLU A 76 2.36 -24.01 -7.06
N LEU A 77 1.52 -24.97 -7.42
CA LEU A 77 0.22 -25.21 -6.76
C LEU A 77 0.41 -25.92 -5.43
N GLU A 78 1.27 -26.93 -5.36
CA GLU A 78 1.61 -27.67 -4.14
C GLU A 78 2.19 -26.72 -3.09
N GLU A 79 3.17 -25.89 -3.45
CA GLU A 79 3.75 -24.86 -2.56
C GLU A 79 2.67 -23.90 -2.03
N LYS A 80 1.70 -23.52 -2.87
CA LYS A 80 0.58 -22.67 -2.44
C LYS A 80 -0.32 -23.39 -1.45
N VAL A 81 -0.68 -24.65 -1.71
CA VAL A 81 -1.51 -25.49 -0.84
C VAL A 81 -0.82 -25.71 0.50
N GLU A 82 0.46 -26.07 0.49
CA GLU A 82 1.26 -26.23 1.70
C GLU A 82 1.31 -24.94 2.51
N SER A 83 1.47 -23.79 1.83
CA SER A 83 1.44 -22.49 2.50
C SER A 83 0.07 -22.14 3.11
N ILE A 84 -1.04 -22.68 2.60
CA ILE A 84 -2.38 -22.52 3.18
C ILE A 84 -2.51 -23.42 4.40
N ASN A 85 -2.11 -24.68 4.28
CA ASN A 85 -2.19 -25.67 5.36
C ASN A 85 -1.34 -25.28 6.57
N ASN A 86 -0.22 -24.61 6.35
CA ASN A 86 0.67 -24.15 7.42
C ASN A 86 0.23 -22.84 8.10
N ALA A 87 -0.89 -22.22 7.67
CA ALA A 87 -1.42 -21.01 8.29
C ALA A 87 -2.49 -21.36 9.34
N ASN A 88 -2.62 -20.53 10.39
CA ASN A 88 -3.72 -20.66 11.37
C ASN A 88 -5.09 -20.64 10.68
N ASP A 89 -6.09 -21.35 11.21
CA ASP A 89 -7.40 -21.60 10.56
C ASP A 89 -8.05 -20.35 9.93
N ASP A 90 -8.15 -19.25 10.69
CA ASP A 90 -8.72 -17.99 10.17
C ASP A 90 -7.88 -17.41 9.02
N HIS A 91 -6.55 -17.43 9.14
CA HIS A 91 -5.63 -16.88 8.15
C HIS A 91 -5.55 -17.78 6.90
N ALA A 92 -5.62 -19.10 7.07
CA ALA A 92 -5.67 -20.08 6.00
C ALA A 92 -6.87 -19.86 5.10
N MET A 93 -8.06 -19.65 5.69
CA MET A 93 -9.28 -19.34 4.94
C MET A 93 -9.11 -18.06 4.09
N PHE A 94 -8.68 -16.95 4.68
CA PHE A 94 -8.48 -15.70 3.93
C PHE A 94 -7.39 -15.81 2.86
N LYS A 95 -6.34 -16.58 3.12
CA LYS A 95 -5.25 -16.84 2.16
C LYS A 95 -5.74 -17.67 0.98
N ALA A 96 -6.52 -18.72 1.23
CA ALA A 96 -7.15 -19.55 0.21
C ALA A 96 -8.12 -18.72 -0.66
N VAL A 97 -9.04 -17.97 -0.03
CA VAL A 97 -9.97 -17.08 -0.73
C VAL A 97 -9.23 -16.04 -1.58
N LYS A 98 -8.13 -15.48 -1.07
CA LYS A 98 -7.30 -14.52 -1.82
C LYS A 98 -6.66 -15.17 -3.05
N LEU A 99 -6.13 -16.39 -2.93
CA LEU A 99 -5.50 -17.12 -4.03
C LEU A 99 -6.52 -17.51 -5.11
N LEU A 100 -7.70 -17.99 -4.71
CA LEU A 100 -8.79 -18.33 -5.63
C LEU A 100 -9.31 -17.09 -6.40
N ASN A 101 -9.37 -15.94 -5.73
CA ASN A 101 -9.83 -14.69 -6.32
C ASN A 101 -8.71 -13.85 -6.95
N GLN A 102 -7.48 -14.36 -7.02
CA GLN A 102 -6.36 -13.62 -7.58
C GLN A 102 -6.50 -13.55 -9.11
N LYS A 103 -7.09 -12.45 -9.60
CA LYS A 103 -7.13 -12.15 -11.03
C LYS A 103 -5.72 -11.79 -11.51
N GLN A 104 -5.35 -12.27 -12.70
CA GLN A 104 -4.17 -11.77 -13.38
C GLN A 104 -4.35 -10.28 -13.67
N TYR A 105 -3.29 -9.50 -13.43
CA TYR A 105 -3.29 -8.09 -13.79
C TYR A 105 -3.37 -7.98 -15.32
N GLU A 106 -4.39 -7.28 -15.80
CA GLU A 106 -4.54 -6.94 -17.21
C GLU A 106 -4.17 -5.47 -17.38
N ASN A 107 -3.40 -5.16 -18.42
CA ASN A 107 -3.14 -3.77 -18.79
C ASN A 107 -4.48 -3.05 -19.03
N PRO A 108 -4.61 -1.79 -18.57
CA PRO A 108 -5.83 -1.03 -18.76
C PRO A 108 -6.10 -0.84 -20.25
N LYS A 109 -7.31 -1.21 -20.69
CA LYS A 109 -7.81 -0.89 -22.02
C LYS A 109 -8.38 0.51 -22.00
N VAL A 110 -7.97 1.34 -22.94
CA VAL A 110 -8.31 2.76 -22.95
C VAL A 110 -8.98 3.14 -24.26
N GLU A 111 -10.01 3.97 -24.20
CA GLU A 111 -10.67 4.58 -25.37
C GLU A 111 -9.98 5.88 -25.77
N ASP A 112 -9.84 6.09 -27.07
CA ASP A 112 -9.43 7.38 -27.63
C ASP A 112 -10.57 8.41 -27.59
N ASN A 113 -10.29 9.63 -28.05
CA ASN A 113 -11.27 10.72 -28.12
C ASN A 113 -12.45 10.42 -29.07
N SER A 114 -12.31 9.43 -29.95
CA SER A 114 -13.34 8.98 -30.89
C SER A 114 -14.19 7.83 -30.32
N GLY A 115 -13.92 7.39 -29.09
CA GLY A 115 -14.59 6.26 -28.44
C GLY A 115 -14.09 4.88 -28.90
N LYS A 116 -12.98 4.82 -29.64
CA LYS A 116 -12.39 3.56 -30.12
C LYS A 116 -11.43 2.99 -29.07
N LEU A 117 -11.55 1.70 -28.80
CA LEU A 117 -10.63 1.00 -27.91
C LEU A 117 -9.23 0.88 -28.52
N VAL A 118 -8.24 1.35 -27.78
CA VAL A 118 -6.83 1.29 -28.10
C VAL A 118 -6.16 0.19 -27.27
N ILE A 119 -5.40 -0.66 -27.95
CA ILE A 119 -4.73 -1.83 -27.36
C ILE A 119 -3.20 -1.67 -27.39
N ASN A 120 -2.67 -0.89 -28.34
CA ASN A 120 -1.23 -0.65 -28.47
C ASN A 120 -0.71 0.04 -27.20
N PRO A 121 0.29 -0.55 -26.50
CA PRO A 121 0.85 0.00 -25.27
C PRO A 121 1.29 1.46 -25.37
N ASN A 122 1.96 1.86 -26.45
CA ASN A 122 2.46 3.23 -26.60
C ASN A 122 1.33 4.26 -26.76
N ASP A 123 0.28 3.87 -27.47
CA ASP A 123 -0.87 4.74 -27.71
C ASP A 123 -1.71 4.88 -26.44
N VAL A 124 -1.93 3.77 -25.72
CA VAL A 124 -2.56 3.78 -24.38
C VAL A 124 -1.82 4.72 -23.45
N LEU A 125 -0.48 4.71 -23.49
CA LEU A 125 0.33 5.60 -22.66
C LEU A 125 0.19 7.05 -23.00
N THR A 126 0.20 7.36 -24.28
CA THR A 126 0.03 8.73 -24.75
C THR A 126 -1.32 9.26 -24.28
N ILE A 127 -2.40 8.49 -24.46
CA ILE A 127 -3.76 8.86 -24.03
C ILE A 127 -3.83 9.04 -22.51
N VAL A 128 -3.31 8.10 -21.73
CA VAL A 128 -3.33 8.18 -20.25
C VAL A 128 -2.52 9.37 -19.75
N ALA A 129 -1.33 9.59 -20.32
CA ALA A 129 -0.45 10.69 -19.95
C ALA A 129 -1.10 12.04 -20.28
N GLU A 130 -1.64 12.22 -21.48
CA GLU A 130 -2.33 13.44 -21.90
C GLU A 130 -3.57 13.71 -21.04
N TYR A 131 -4.38 12.67 -20.79
CA TYR A 131 -5.56 12.79 -19.94
C TYR A 131 -5.19 13.29 -18.53
N PHE A 132 -4.24 12.63 -17.85
CA PHE A 132 -3.87 13.04 -16.50
C PHE A 132 -3.09 14.35 -16.48
N LYS A 133 -2.26 14.62 -17.50
CA LYS A 133 -1.60 15.92 -17.66
C LYS A 133 -2.64 17.05 -17.71
N SER A 134 -3.71 16.91 -18.50
CA SER A 134 -4.79 17.90 -18.54
C SER A 134 -5.49 18.10 -17.20
N LYS A 135 -5.58 17.06 -16.36
CA LYS A 135 -6.21 17.13 -15.03
C LYS A 135 -5.32 17.73 -13.96
N PHE A 136 -4.01 17.56 -14.07
CA PHE A 136 -3.04 18.07 -13.10
C PHE A 136 -2.47 19.44 -13.47
N GLN A 137 -2.55 19.86 -14.74
CA GLN A 137 -2.07 21.15 -15.21
C GLN A 137 -3.07 22.30 -15.03
N ASN A 138 -4.05 22.21 -14.14
CA ASN A 138 -4.94 23.35 -13.88
C ASN A 138 -4.13 24.56 -13.43
N VAL A 139 -4.05 25.55 -14.33
CA VAL A 139 -3.17 26.74 -14.35
C VAL A 139 -3.54 27.78 -13.30
N SER A 140 -4.64 27.59 -12.55
CA SER A 140 -5.21 28.58 -11.65
C SER A 140 -4.81 28.42 -10.17
N ILE A 141 -3.92 27.47 -9.85
CA ILE A 141 -3.25 27.46 -8.55
C ILE A 141 -1.90 28.13 -8.81
N GLU A 142 -1.69 29.32 -8.24
CA GLU A 142 -0.35 29.91 -8.18
C GLU A 142 0.59 28.80 -7.71
N ASN A 143 1.56 28.43 -8.55
CA ASN A 143 2.57 27.48 -8.12
C ASN A 143 3.12 28.05 -6.82
N ILE A 144 3.01 27.29 -5.73
CA ILE A 144 3.65 27.68 -4.48
C ILE A 144 5.12 27.77 -4.85
N ASP A 145 5.63 29.00 -4.93
CA ASP A 145 7.02 29.21 -5.29
C ASP A 145 7.86 28.42 -4.31
N ALA A 146 8.86 27.71 -4.85
CA ALA A 146 9.83 27.04 -4.00
C ALA A 146 10.40 28.08 -3.03
N PHE A 147 10.63 27.69 -1.79
CA PHE A 147 11.17 28.57 -0.77
C PHE A 147 12.40 29.33 -1.31
N GLN A 148 12.29 30.66 -1.46
CA GLN A 148 13.36 31.52 -1.99
C GLN A 148 14.22 32.16 -0.88
N GLY A 149 14.24 31.59 0.32
CA GLY A 149 15.10 32.08 1.39
C GLY A 149 16.54 31.57 1.27
N PRO A 150 17.49 32.20 1.99
CA PRO A 150 18.86 31.72 2.05
C PRO A 150 18.89 30.29 2.62
N PRO A 151 19.87 29.46 2.21
CA PRO A 151 20.10 28.15 2.81
C PRO A 151 20.21 28.27 4.34
N LYS A 152 19.44 27.47 5.08
CA LYS A 152 19.39 27.54 6.54
C LYS A 152 19.20 26.13 7.10
N ALA A 153 20.04 25.77 8.05
CA ALA A 153 19.87 24.55 8.82
C ALA A 153 18.52 24.55 9.57
N LEU A 154 17.97 23.35 9.78
CA LEU A 154 16.80 23.16 10.61
C LEU A 154 17.12 23.52 12.06
N ASP A 155 16.21 24.24 12.74
CA ASP A 155 16.37 24.55 14.17
C ASP A 155 16.48 23.26 15.02
N LYS A 156 15.89 22.17 14.52
CA LYS A 156 16.05 20.81 15.05
C LYS A 156 16.50 19.87 13.93
N PRO A 157 17.78 19.50 13.84
CA PRO A 157 18.28 18.56 12.84
C PRO A 157 17.52 17.23 12.87
N ILE A 158 17.37 16.59 11.71
CA ILE A 158 16.86 15.23 11.58
C ILE A 158 17.91 14.27 12.14
N THR A 159 17.51 13.45 13.09
CA THR A 159 18.40 12.49 13.76
C THR A 159 18.37 11.13 13.05
N ALA A 160 19.47 10.37 13.13
CA ALA A 160 19.51 8.99 12.63
C ALA A 160 18.41 8.11 13.28
N GLY A 161 18.09 8.36 14.56
CA GLY A 161 17.01 7.66 15.24
C GLY A 161 15.60 7.96 14.67
N GLU A 162 15.35 9.18 14.17
CA GLU A 162 14.12 9.48 13.43
C GLU A 162 14.09 8.77 12.08
N VAL A 163 15.24 8.69 11.39
CA VAL A 163 15.38 7.97 10.13
C VAL A 163 15.07 6.48 10.33
N GLY A 164 15.75 5.80 11.25
CA GLY A 164 15.51 4.37 11.51
C GLY A 164 14.04 4.09 11.85
N LYS A 165 13.44 4.88 12.74
CA LYS A 165 11.99 4.76 13.07
C LYS A 165 11.09 4.98 11.86
N SER A 166 11.46 5.85 10.93
CA SER A 166 10.70 6.10 9.71
C SER A 166 10.80 4.93 8.73
N LEU A 167 11.98 4.32 8.61
CA LEU A 167 12.22 3.14 7.77
C LEU A 167 11.50 1.91 8.32
N ASP A 168 11.50 1.71 9.63
CA ASP A 168 10.75 0.64 10.31
C ASP A 168 9.24 0.70 10.01
N ARG A 169 8.69 1.90 9.85
CA ARG A 169 7.27 2.13 9.53
C ARG A 169 6.92 1.84 8.07
N LEU A 170 7.89 1.77 7.17
CA LEU A 170 7.63 1.40 5.78
C LEU A 170 7.09 -0.03 5.72
N LYS A 171 6.14 -0.29 4.82
CA LYS A 171 5.58 -1.64 4.64
C LYS A 171 6.46 -2.43 3.69
N ASN A 172 6.74 -3.68 4.05
CA ASN A 172 7.43 -4.62 3.17
C ASN A 172 6.52 -5.01 1.98
N SER A 173 7.14 -5.51 0.92
CA SER A 173 6.55 -6.00 -0.32
C SER A 173 5.68 -4.95 -1.02
N ARG A 174 6.14 -3.69 -0.97
CA ARG A 174 5.53 -2.56 -1.68
C ARG A 174 6.38 -2.18 -2.88
N ALA A 175 5.72 -1.67 -3.92
CA ALA A 175 6.40 -1.16 -5.09
C ALA A 175 7.34 0.00 -4.70
N SER A 176 8.57 -0.08 -5.20
CA SER A 176 9.58 0.98 -5.14
C SER A 176 9.22 2.14 -6.07
N GLY A 177 9.94 3.26 -5.93
CA GLY A 177 9.84 4.36 -6.87
C GLY A 177 10.67 4.09 -8.13
N GLN A 178 10.92 5.15 -8.90
CA GLN A 178 11.71 5.07 -10.14
C GLN A 178 13.15 4.62 -9.90
N ASP A 179 13.68 4.85 -8.69
CA ASP A 179 15.02 4.44 -8.26
C ASP A 179 15.17 2.91 -8.05
N GLY A 180 14.06 2.17 -8.02
CA GLY A 180 14.06 0.73 -7.78
C GLY A 180 14.40 0.33 -6.33
N ILE A 181 14.62 1.28 -5.42
CA ILE A 181 15.02 1.01 -4.04
C ILE A 181 13.79 0.59 -3.23
N SER A 182 13.78 -0.66 -2.75
CA SER A 182 12.70 -1.21 -1.94
C SER A 182 12.79 -0.77 -0.47
N ALA A 183 11.68 -0.92 0.27
CA ALA A 183 11.64 -0.61 1.68
C ALA A 183 12.52 -1.55 2.51
N GLU A 184 12.64 -2.80 2.09
CA GLU A 184 13.43 -3.84 2.77
C GLU A 184 14.92 -3.53 2.75
N LEU A 185 15.44 -3.03 1.63
CA LEU A 185 16.86 -2.66 1.51
C LEU A 185 17.25 -1.56 2.50
N LEU A 186 16.33 -0.61 2.73
CA LEU A 186 16.57 0.48 3.68
C LEU A 186 16.33 0.03 5.12
N LYS A 187 15.21 -0.66 5.38
CA LYS A 187 14.82 -1.10 6.73
C LYS A 187 15.82 -2.07 7.35
N TYR A 188 16.32 -3.02 6.57
CA TYR A 188 17.28 -4.02 7.04
C TYR A 188 18.73 -3.63 6.73
N GLY A 189 18.95 -2.36 6.39
CA GLY A 189 20.27 -1.77 6.23
C GLY A 189 21.01 -1.63 7.57
N THR A 190 22.24 -1.15 7.51
CA THR A 190 23.06 -0.88 8.71
C THR A 190 22.64 0.43 9.37
N LYS A 191 22.91 0.59 10.67
CA LYS A 191 22.71 1.89 11.34
C LYS A 191 23.50 3.04 10.72
N ALA A 192 24.64 2.73 10.10
CA ALA A 192 25.42 3.72 9.33
C ALA A 192 24.60 4.29 8.16
N LEU A 193 23.68 3.52 7.56
CA LEU A 193 22.77 4.02 6.54
C LEU A 193 21.83 5.10 7.10
N ASP A 194 21.29 4.89 8.30
CA ASP A 194 20.41 5.88 8.96
C ASP A 194 21.13 7.20 9.20
N GLU A 195 22.41 7.12 9.60
CA GLU A 195 23.28 8.28 9.80
C GLU A 195 23.54 9.02 8.49
N GLN A 196 23.89 8.31 7.41
CA GLN A 196 24.11 8.91 6.10
C GLN A 196 22.84 9.56 5.54
N LEU A 197 21.69 8.91 5.68
CA LEU A 197 20.41 9.48 5.27
C LEU A 197 20.04 10.71 6.08
N ALA A 198 20.34 10.73 7.39
CA ALA A 198 20.13 11.91 8.22
C ALA A 198 21.02 13.08 7.78
N ILE A 199 22.29 12.83 7.46
CA ILE A 199 23.20 13.84 6.89
C ILE A 199 22.62 14.39 5.59
N ILE A 200 22.25 13.51 4.65
CA ILE A 200 21.65 13.91 3.37
C ILE A 200 20.41 14.78 3.62
N PHE A 201 19.50 14.36 4.49
CA PHE A 201 18.30 15.16 4.76
C PHE A 201 18.62 16.53 5.35
N ASN A 202 19.54 16.63 6.30
CA ASN A 202 19.90 17.93 6.89
C ASN A 202 20.62 18.83 5.88
N ASP A 203 21.54 18.27 5.09
CA ASP A 203 22.24 18.96 4.01
C ASP A 203 21.27 19.59 3.01
N THR A 204 20.13 18.94 2.74
CA THR A 204 19.16 19.47 1.76
C THR A 204 18.53 20.79 2.22
N PHE A 205 18.35 20.98 3.53
CA PHE A 205 17.89 22.24 4.10
C PHE A 205 19.04 23.24 4.27
N GLU A 206 20.17 22.78 4.79
CA GLU A 206 21.32 23.63 5.09
C GLU A 206 21.98 24.21 3.82
N LYS A 207 22.06 23.43 2.74
CA LYS A 207 22.67 23.82 1.47
C LYS A 207 21.65 24.21 0.40
N HIS A 208 20.36 24.04 0.68
CA HIS A 208 19.26 24.24 -0.28
C HIS A 208 19.45 23.43 -1.58
N GLN A 209 19.83 22.16 -1.41
CA GLN A 209 20.07 21.22 -2.52
C GLN A 209 19.07 20.07 -2.48
N ASP A 210 18.32 19.85 -3.57
CA ASP A 210 17.37 18.74 -3.69
C ASP A 210 18.15 17.41 -3.82
N PRO A 211 17.86 16.38 -3.01
CA PRO A 211 18.54 15.08 -3.13
C PRO A 211 17.99 14.24 -4.31
N ASN A 212 17.25 14.87 -5.23
CA ASN A 212 16.65 14.27 -6.43
C ASN A 212 15.65 13.13 -6.10
N ILE A 213 14.89 13.29 -5.02
CA ILE A 213 13.87 12.32 -4.58
C ILE A 213 12.44 12.75 -4.93
N ASN A 214 12.30 13.88 -5.63
CA ASN A 214 11.01 14.52 -5.93
C ASN A 214 10.29 13.96 -7.15
N VAL A 215 10.96 13.15 -7.96
CA VAL A 215 10.35 12.47 -9.11
C VAL A 215 9.50 11.30 -8.63
N GLY A 216 8.35 11.07 -9.29
CA GLY A 216 7.45 9.97 -9.00
C GLY A 216 6.90 9.36 -10.27
N GLU A 217 6.59 8.07 -10.20
CA GLU A 217 6.13 7.27 -11.33
C GLU A 217 4.61 7.14 -11.31
N LEU A 218 3.92 7.62 -12.35
CA LEU A 218 2.45 7.51 -12.42
C LEU A 218 2.03 6.16 -13.02
N ILE A 219 1.24 5.41 -12.25
CA ILE A 219 0.59 4.15 -12.64
C ILE A 219 -0.93 4.34 -12.63
N ALA A 220 -1.60 3.89 -13.68
CA ALA A 220 -3.05 4.02 -13.80
C ALA A 220 -3.77 2.69 -13.51
N ILE A 221 -4.60 2.66 -12.46
CA ILE A 221 -5.32 1.44 -12.04
C ILE A 221 -6.83 1.58 -12.27
N PRO A 222 -7.51 0.59 -12.89
CA PRO A 222 -8.97 0.61 -13.05
C PRO A 222 -9.73 0.74 -11.73
N LYS A 223 -10.76 1.59 -11.71
CA LYS A 223 -11.71 1.68 -10.58
C LYS A 223 -12.56 0.40 -10.53
N PRO A 224 -12.69 -0.26 -9.36
CA PRO A 224 -13.60 -1.37 -9.15
C PRO A 224 -15.03 -1.02 -9.56
N GLY A 225 -15.69 -1.94 -10.26
CA GLY A 225 -17.08 -1.80 -10.69
C GLY A 225 -17.33 -0.73 -11.74
N LYS A 226 -16.30 -0.17 -12.38
CA LYS A 226 -16.45 0.79 -13.48
C LYS A 226 -16.13 0.14 -14.83
N PRO A 227 -16.79 0.58 -15.92
CA PRO A 227 -16.53 0.03 -17.24
C PRO A 227 -15.08 0.30 -17.68
N LYS A 228 -14.49 -0.68 -18.37
CA LYS A 228 -13.18 -0.55 -19.04
C LYS A 228 -13.33 0.41 -20.24
N GLY A 229 -12.24 1.05 -20.67
CA GLY A 229 -12.24 2.01 -21.79
C GLY A 229 -12.02 3.46 -21.33
N PRO A 230 -12.98 4.13 -20.67
CA PRO A 230 -12.84 5.55 -20.38
C PRO A 230 -11.65 5.89 -19.46
N PRO A 231 -10.72 6.80 -19.83
CA PRO A 231 -9.60 7.22 -18.98
C PRO A 231 -10.03 7.73 -17.59
N LYS A 232 -11.21 8.37 -17.49
CA LYS A 232 -11.81 8.82 -16.22
C LYS A 232 -12.06 7.70 -15.20
N ASN A 233 -12.15 6.45 -15.67
CA ASN A 233 -12.34 5.28 -14.83
C ASN A 233 -11.03 4.71 -14.28
N LEU A 234 -9.89 5.33 -14.61
CA LEU A 234 -8.60 5.01 -14.03
C LEU A 234 -8.36 5.84 -12.77
N ARG A 235 -7.62 5.27 -11.81
CA ARG A 235 -7.04 5.96 -10.66
C ARG A 235 -5.56 6.21 -10.94
N PRO A 236 -5.10 7.46 -10.92
CA PRO A 236 -3.68 7.75 -10.94
C PRO A 236 -3.11 7.41 -9.56
N ILE A 237 -2.11 6.53 -9.52
CA ILE A 237 -1.30 6.22 -8.33
C ILE A 237 0.13 6.62 -8.65
N THR A 238 0.71 7.48 -7.83
CA THR A 238 2.13 7.86 -7.99
C THR A 238 3.00 7.02 -7.07
N LEU A 239 3.91 6.23 -7.63
CA LEU A 239 4.98 5.58 -6.89
C LEU A 239 6.09 6.60 -6.61
N LEU A 240 6.21 6.96 -5.34
CA LEU A 240 7.28 7.84 -4.85
C LEU A 240 8.51 7.03 -4.44
N ASN A 241 9.68 7.64 -4.57
CA ASN A 241 10.93 7.09 -4.04
C ASN A 241 10.79 6.74 -2.55
N THR A 242 11.37 5.61 -2.17
CA THR A 242 11.21 5.06 -0.82
C THR A 242 11.83 5.99 0.24
N ILE A 243 12.97 6.62 -0.09
CA ILE A 243 13.63 7.64 0.73
C ILE A 243 12.71 8.86 0.95
N ARG A 244 11.98 9.31 -0.08
CA ARG A 244 10.99 10.39 0.05
C ARG A 244 9.84 10.01 0.98
N LYS A 245 9.39 8.76 0.95
CA LYS A 245 8.36 8.26 1.88
C LYS A 245 8.87 8.31 3.33
N ALA A 246 10.13 7.94 3.56
CA ALA A 246 10.77 8.03 4.88
C ALA A 246 10.79 9.49 5.40
N LEU A 247 11.25 10.43 4.58
CA LEU A 247 11.24 11.87 4.90
C LEU A 247 9.82 12.40 5.18
N SER A 248 8.83 11.93 4.41
CA SER A 248 7.42 12.29 4.63
C SER A 248 6.89 11.77 5.98
N ILE A 249 7.31 10.56 6.39
CA ILE A 249 6.96 10.01 7.72
C ILE A 249 7.61 10.84 8.83
N ILE A 250 8.89 11.20 8.70
CA ILE A 250 9.58 12.07 9.67
C ILE A 250 8.84 13.40 9.80
N THR A 251 8.52 14.02 8.66
CA THR A 251 7.79 15.29 8.60
C THR A 251 6.42 15.18 9.30
N LEU A 252 5.65 14.13 8.98
CA LEU A 252 4.36 13.86 9.61
C LEU A 252 4.47 13.69 11.13
N HIS A 253 5.51 13.00 11.61
CA HIS A 253 5.77 12.83 13.04
C HIS A 253 6.09 14.14 13.75
N ARG A 254 6.84 15.03 13.09
CA ARG A 254 7.20 16.34 13.65
C ARG A 254 6.02 17.30 13.71
N ILE A 255 5.20 17.38 12.66
CA ILE A 255 4.09 18.35 12.57
C ILE A 255 2.79 17.83 13.18
N GLY A 256 2.57 16.51 13.16
CA GLY A 256 1.31 15.87 13.55
C GLY A 256 0.77 16.30 14.90
N PRO A 257 1.57 16.27 15.99
CA PRO A 257 1.10 16.69 17.32
C PRO A 257 0.61 18.13 17.41
N GLN A 258 1.16 19.05 16.60
CA GLN A 258 0.70 20.43 16.57
C GLN A 258 -0.57 20.57 15.73
N VAL A 259 -0.60 19.95 14.55
CA VAL A 259 -1.77 19.96 13.66
C VAL A 259 -3.00 19.39 14.37
N GLU A 260 -2.84 18.29 15.12
CA GLU A 260 -3.94 17.60 15.81
C GLU A 260 -4.72 18.51 16.78
N LYS A 261 -4.05 19.51 17.38
CA LYS A 261 -4.69 20.49 18.30
C LYS A 261 -5.71 21.40 17.60
N TYR A 262 -5.56 21.60 16.30
CA TYR A 262 -6.41 22.48 15.49
C TYR A 262 -7.45 21.71 14.68
N LEU A 263 -7.42 20.37 14.66
CA LEU A 263 -8.38 19.56 13.91
C LEU A 263 -9.69 19.37 14.67
N SER A 264 -10.81 19.63 13.99
CA SER A 264 -12.15 19.42 14.55
C SER A 264 -12.36 17.98 15.07
N PRO A 265 -13.05 17.78 16.20
CA PRO A 265 -13.46 16.45 16.65
C PRO A 265 -14.33 15.69 15.65
N SER A 266 -15.00 16.36 14.71
CA SER A 266 -15.81 15.72 13.66
C SER A 266 -14.98 15.16 12.50
N GLN A 267 -13.71 15.56 12.37
CA GLN A 267 -12.82 15.07 11.33
C GLN A 267 -12.29 13.69 11.69
N SER A 268 -12.61 12.69 10.86
CA SER A 268 -12.24 11.29 11.07
C SER A 268 -11.29 10.71 10.01
N GLY A 269 -11.16 11.38 8.86
CA GLY A 269 -10.29 10.93 7.78
C GLY A 269 -8.81 11.09 8.14
N PHE A 270 -8.00 10.06 7.87
CA PHE A 270 -6.54 10.08 7.97
C PHE A 270 -5.97 10.43 9.36
N ARG A 271 -6.76 10.25 10.42
CA ARG A 271 -6.32 10.49 11.81
C ARG A 271 -6.02 9.18 12.54
N PRO A 272 -4.98 9.15 13.38
CA PRO A 272 -4.73 8.01 14.26
C PRO A 272 -5.97 7.70 15.10
N HIS A 273 -6.23 6.40 15.31
CA HIS A 273 -7.34 5.91 16.14
C HIS A 273 -8.76 6.32 15.67
N ARG A 274 -8.90 6.82 14.44
CA ARG A 274 -10.19 7.14 13.82
C ARG A 274 -10.32 6.36 12.51
N SER A 275 -11.48 5.74 12.28
CA SER A 275 -11.73 4.98 11.06
C SER A 275 -13.02 5.44 10.38
N GLY A 276 -13.02 5.45 9.04
CA GLY A 276 -14.22 5.74 8.25
C GLY A 276 -15.24 4.61 8.22
N LYS A 277 -14.98 3.49 8.90
CA LYS A 277 -15.90 2.35 9.02
C LYS A 277 -16.96 2.54 10.12
N PHE A 278 -16.98 3.69 10.80
CA PHE A 278 -18.21 4.16 11.44
C PHE A 278 -19.22 4.56 10.35
N LEU A 279 -19.84 3.54 9.75
CA LEU A 279 -21.08 3.66 9.00
C LEU A 279 -22.17 4.09 9.98
N GLY A 280 -22.23 5.39 10.27
CA GLY A 280 -23.27 6.00 11.08
C GLY A 280 -22.75 6.81 12.27
N ARG A 281 -22.38 8.06 11.97
CA ARG A 281 -22.44 9.24 12.84
C ARG A 281 -21.21 9.53 13.74
N PRO A 282 -20.78 10.79 13.81
CA PRO A 282 -19.75 11.24 14.74
C PRO A 282 -20.20 11.01 16.18
N ILE A 283 -19.22 10.81 17.07
CA ILE A 283 -19.35 10.60 18.53
C ILE A 283 -20.16 11.71 19.23
N THR A 284 -20.54 12.79 18.54
CA THR A 284 -21.46 13.84 19.01
C THR A 284 -22.94 13.44 19.01
N THR A 285 -23.29 12.18 18.77
CA THR A 285 -24.69 11.73 18.66
C THR A 285 -25.15 10.75 19.74
N LEU A 286 -24.51 10.79 20.93
CA LEU A 286 -25.01 10.15 22.15
C LEU A 286 -26.54 10.31 22.35
N PRO A 287 -27.15 11.49 22.12
CA PRO A 287 -28.60 11.65 22.26
C PRO A 287 -29.42 10.78 21.29
N SER A 288 -28.94 10.56 20.06
CA SER A 288 -29.70 9.79 19.06
C SER A 288 -29.55 8.28 19.18
N VAL A 289 -28.44 7.82 19.79
CA VAL A 289 -28.22 6.40 20.09
C VAL A 289 -29.00 6.02 21.35
N LEU A 290 -28.92 6.82 22.42
CA LEU A 290 -29.71 6.60 23.63
C LEU A 290 -31.22 6.69 23.38
N ASN A 291 -31.72 7.66 22.60
CA ASN A 291 -33.15 7.73 22.29
C ASN A 291 -33.67 6.51 21.50
N LYS A 292 -32.82 5.83 20.71
CA LYS A 292 -33.21 4.62 19.97
C LYS A 292 -33.26 3.39 20.87
N ASP A 293 -32.36 3.29 21.85
CA ASP A 293 -32.38 2.19 22.82
C ASP A 293 -33.41 2.42 23.94
N LEU A 294 -33.66 3.68 24.35
CA LEU A 294 -34.76 4.06 25.26
C LEU A 294 -36.14 3.78 24.65
N SER A 295 -36.30 3.95 23.33
CA SER A 295 -37.55 3.60 22.63
C SER A 295 -37.87 2.11 22.56
N ARG A 296 -36.92 1.24 22.96
CA ARG A 296 -37.10 -0.22 23.06
C ARG A 296 -37.47 -0.68 24.46
N LEU A 297 -37.41 0.21 25.46
CA LEU A 297 -37.91 -0.07 26.80
C LEU A 297 -39.44 0.09 26.80
N PRO A 298 -40.18 -0.76 27.53
CA PRO A 298 -41.65 -0.78 27.52
C PRO A 298 -42.32 0.44 28.18
N THR A 299 -41.54 1.46 28.58
CA THR A 299 -42.02 2.67 29.23
C THR A 299 -41.99 3.84 28.25
N GLY A 300 -43.16 4.15 27.68
CA GLY A 300 -43.35 5.04 26.53
C GLY A 300 -43.08 6.55 26.72
N GLU A 301 -42.33 6.99 27.74
CA GLU A 301 -42.24 8.42 28.07
C GLU A 301 -40.83 9.03 28.17
N LEU A 302 -39.74 8.27 28.13
CA LEU A 302 -38.40 8.86 28.13
C LEU A 302 -37.93 9.25 26.72
N ARG A 303 -38.16 10.52 26.34
CA ARG A 303 -37.53 11.16 25.17
C ARG A 303 -36.74 12.38 25.62
N LEU A 304 -35.43 12.36 25.43
CA LEU A 304 -34.57 13.54 25.63
C LEU A 304 -34.80 14.49 24.45
N LYS A 305 -35.41 15.66 24.69
CA LYS A 305 -35.80 16.62 23.65
C LYS A 305 -35.06 17.96 23.76
N THR A 306 -34.60 18.36 24.94
CA THR A 306 -33.92 19.65 25.15
C THR A 306 -32.52 19.49 25.77
N ASN A 307 -31.72 20.55 25.74
CA ASN A 307 -30.42 20.58 26.43
C ASN A 307 -30.60 20.56 27.96
N GLU A 308 -31.74 21.04 28.47
CA GLU A 308 -32.09 21.00 29.90
C GLU A 308 -32.26 19.57 30.40
N ASP A 309 -32.81 18.65 29.59
CA ASP A 309 -32.93 17.23 29.93
C ASP A 309 -31.55 16.55 30.10
N LEU A 310 -30.55 17.00 29.34
CA LEU A 310 -29.17 16.49 29.42
C LEU A 310 -28.46 17.00 30.68
N ASP A 311 -28.72 18.24 31.08
CA ASP A 311 -28.15 18.80 32.31
C ASP A 311 -28.81 18.19 33.55
N HIS A 312 -30.10 17.83 33.49
CA HIS A 312 -30.79 17.07 34.54
C HIS A 312 -30.25 15.64 34.70
N LEU A 313 -29.92 14.94 33.60
CA LEU A 313 -29.24 13.63 33.66
C LEU A 313 -27.82 13.72 34.19
N ARG A 314 -27.11 14.82 33.90
CA ARG A 314 -25.77 15.08 34.47
C ARG A 314 -25.82 15.33 35.97
N SER A 315 -26.86 15.99 36.48
CA SER A 315 -27.02 16.18 37.93
C SER A 315 -27.31 14.85 38.64
N ILE A 316 -28.17 13.99 38.08
CA ILE A 316 -28.48 12.66 38.65
C ILE A 316 -27.25 11.73 38.63
N ALA A 317 -26.42 11.82 37.59
CA ALA A 317 -25.16 11.08 37.52
C ALA A 317 -24.11 11.59 38.53
N GLN A 318 -24.18 12.86 38.94
CA GLN A 318 -23.35 13.42 40.00
C GLN A 318 -23.88 13.02 41.39
N ASP A 319 -25.20 13.01 41.60
CA ASP A 319 -25.81 12.57 42.87
C ASP A 319 -25.52 11.08 43.18
N THR A 320 -25.49 10.22 42.16
CA THR A 320 -25.11 8.81 42.33
C THR A 320 -23.62 8.60 42.64
N THR A 321 -22.75 9.54 42.26
CA THR A 321 -21.34 9.53 42.71
C THR A 321 -21.19 10.02 44.15
N VAL A 322 -22.10 10.87 44.65
CA VAL A 322 -22.15 11.32 46.05
C VAL A 322 -22.74 10.23 46.96
N GLU A 323 -23.78 9.52 46.53
CA GLU A 323 -24.33 8.37 47.28
C GLU A 323 -23.34 7.18 47.35
N ARG A 324 -22.57 6.92 46.28
CA ARG A 324 -21.47 5.94 46.34
C ARG A 324 -20.32 6.36 47.26
N ALA A 325 -20.08 7.65 47.43
CA ALA A 325 -19.10 8.15 48.40
C ALA A 325 -19.56 8.01 49.86
N HIS A 326 -20.87 7.86 50.10
CA HIS A 326 -21.44 7.63 51.45
C HIS A 326 -21.61 6.15 51.83
N HIS A 327 -21.30 5.21 50.92
CA HIS A 327 -21.40 3.76 51.18
C HIS A 327 -20.09 2.98 51.09
N GLU A 328 -18.94 3.65 51.03
CA GLU A 328 -17.63 3.00 51.19
C GLU A 328 -16.77 3.64 52.29
N ASN A 329 -16.81 3.01 53.47
CA ASN A 329 -15.67 2.86 54.39
C ASN A 329 -16.01 1.71 55.36
N PRO A 330 -15.06 0.92 55.93
CA PRO A 330 -13.64 1.22 56.09
C PRO A 330 -12.70 0.00 55.91
N ARG A 331 -11.73 0.05 55.00
CA ARG A 331 -10.43 -0.63 55.18
C ARG A 331 -9.30 0.19 54.58
N SER A 332 -9.06 1.35 55.19
CA SER A 332 -7.74 1.96 55.15
C SER A 332 -6.79 1.19 56.08
N SER A 333 -5.49 1.30 55.74
CA SER A 333 -4.36 1.35 56.68
C SER A 333 -3.96 0.09 57.44
N ARG A 334 -3.06 -0.70 56.83
CA ARG A 334 -1.73 -1.08 57.37
C ARG A 334 -0.83 -1.24 56.12
N GLY A 335 0.27 -0.53 55.91
CA GLY A 335 1.24 -0.01 56.86
C GLY A 335 2.50 -0.88 56.80
N ALA A 336 3.49 -0.41 56.02
CA ALA A 336 4.94 -0.64 56.14
C ALA A 336 5.57 -2.04 55.88
N GLN A 337 6.76 -1.92 55.25
CA GLN A 337 8.03 -2.58 55.57
C GLN A 337 8.61 -3.63 54.60
N VAL A 338 9.66 -3.18 53.89
CA VAL A 338 11.02 -3.74 53.80
C VAL A 338 11.19 -5.23 54.13
N GLY A 339 11.76 -5.98 53.17
CA GLY A 339 12.36 -7.29 53.41
C GLY A 339 12.87 -7.93 52.13
N GLY A 340 14.17 -7.76 51.84
CA GLY A 340 14.84 -8.58 50.85
C GLY A 340 14.95 -10.03 51.31
N LEU A 341 15.10 -10.95 50.36
CA LEU A 341 15.91 -12.17 50.42
C LEU A 341 15.72 -12.92 49.09
N GLY A 342 16.83 -13.21 48.42
CA GLY A 342 16.83 -14.02 47.22
C GLY A 342 16.59 -15.51 47.51
N ARG A 343 16.32 -16.26 46.44
CA ARG A 343 16.79 -17.63 46.19
C ARG A 343 16.36 -18.05 44.79
N GLY A 344 17.31 -18.61 44.03
CA GLY A 344 17.11 -19.08 42.67
C GLY A 344 16.71 -20.55 42.55
N ARG A 345 16.80 -21.00 41.29
CA ARG A 345 16.58 -22.37 40.74
C ARG A 345 15.10 -22.77 40.71
N ARG A 346 14.55 -23.26 39.60
CA ARG A 346 15.11 -24.00 38.45
C ARG A 346 14.67 -23.41 37.11
#